data_AF-A0A352S2S7-F1
#
_entry.id   AF-A0A352S2S7-F1
#
_cell.length_a   1.000
_cell.length_b   1.000
_cell.length_c   1.000
_cell.angle_alpha   90.00
_cell.angle_beta   90.00
_cell.angle_gamma   90.00
#
_symmetry.space_group_name_H-M   'P 1'
#
loop_
_entity.id
_entity.type
_entity.pdbx_description
1 polymer ?
#
loop_
_entity_poly.entity_id
_entity_poly.type
_entity_poly.pdbx_seq_one_letter_code
_entity_poly.pdbx_strand_id
1 'polypeptide(L)' 'GSVMTGPGTNTYFVAGADNTWAVIDPGPDDPAHFDAVMAAAPGPVKWIFATHTHMDHSPGAVRLRAATGAPVIGLVTAA' A
#
# COMPACT_ATOMS: atom_id res chain seq x y z
N GLY A 1 11.66 4.17 10.60
CA GLY A 1 11.04 2.94 11.13
C GLY A 1 10.50 3.22 12.51
N SER A 2 9.27 2.78 12.79
CA SER A 2 8.65 2.86 14.12
C SER A 2 9.02 1.64 14.96
N VAL A 3 8.78 1.72 16.27
CA VAL A 3 8.87 0.59 17.22
C VAL A 3 7.94 -0.58 16.83
N MET A 4 6.97 -0.33 15.94
CA MET A 4 5.98 -1.31 15.48
C MET A 4 6.32 -2.00 14.14
N THR A 5 7.40 -1.59 13.46
CA THR A 5 7.76 -2.17 12.13
C THR A 5 8.46 -3.53 12.19
N GLY A 6 8.95 -3.99 13.35
CA GLY A 6 9.73 -5.24 13.41
C GLY A 6 10.86 -5.29 12.36
N PRO A 7 11.00 -6.35 11.55
CA PRO A 7 12.02 -6.43 10.49
C PRO A 7 11.74 -5.53 9.26
N GLY A 8 10.56 -4.92 9.13
CA GLY A 8 10.19 -4.06 8.01
C GLY A 8 8.67 -3.92 7.83
N THR A 9 8.24 -2.99 6.97
CA THR A 9 6.82 -2.83 6.68
C THR A 9 6.32 -3.97 5.81
N ASN A 10 5.22 -4.60 6.24
CA ASN A 10 4.53 -5.59 5.41
C ASN A 10 3.43 -4.91 4.60
N THR A 11 3.43 -5.18 3.30
CA THR A 11 2.35 -4.82 2.38
C THR A 11 1.72 -6.10 1.85
N TYR A 12 0.39 -6.19 1.87
CA TYR A 12 -0.33 -7.40 1.51
C TYR A 12 -1.20 -7.18 0.29
N PHE A 13 -1.31 -8.21 -0.56
CA PHE A 13 -2.32 -8.30 -1.60
C PHE A 13 -3.41 -9.29 -1.19
N VAL A 14 -4.67 -8.86 -1.30
CA VAL A 14 -5.85 -9.70 -1.05
C VAL A 14 -6.66 -9.81 -2.32
N ALA A 15 -6.96 -11.05 -2.71
CA ALA A 15 -7.71 -11.34 -3.93
C ALA A 15 -9.16 -10.84 -3.82
N GLY A 16 -9.60 -10.12 -4.85
CA GLY A 16 -11.01 -9.80 -5.10
C GLY A 16 -11.59 -10.66 -6.22
N ALA A 17 -12.78 -10.29 -6.69
CA ALA A 17 -13.39 -10.89 -7.87
C ALA A 17 -12.64 -10.48 -9.16
N ASP A 18 -12.79 -11.28 -10.22
CA ASP A 18 -12.35 -10.96 -11.58
C ASP A 18 -10.87 -10.59 -11.70
N ASN A 19 -9.99 -11.29 -10.97
CA ASN A 19 -8.55 -11.04 -10.92
C ASN A 19 -8.16 -9.61 -10.51
N THR A 20 -9.00 -8.95 -9.72
CA THR A 20 -8.68 -7.64 -9.12
C THR A 20 -8.18 -7.83 -7.70
N TRP A 21 -7.33 -6.90 -7.25
CA TRP A 21 -6.64 -7.04 -5.97
C TRP A 21 -6.78 -5.80 -5.11
N ALA A 22 -6.91 -6.01 -3.81
CA ALA A 22 -6.73 -4.96 -2.82
C ALA A 22 -5.29 -4.99 -2.30
N VAL A 23 -4.69 -3.83 -2.13
CA VAL A 23 -3.41 -3.68 -1.43
C VAL A 23 -3.65 -3.09 -0.03
N ILE A 24 -2.99 -3.64 0.98
CA ILE A 24 -3.12 -3.20 2.38
C ILE A 24 -1.76 -2.70 2.87
N ASP A 25 -1.76 -1.51 3.45
CA ASP A 25 -0.62 -0.82 4.07
C ASP A 25 0.62 -0.73 3.15
N PRO A 26 0.52 -0.01 2.02
CA PRO A 26 1.64 0.13 1.08
C PRO A 26 2.63 1.22 1.49
N GLY A 27 3.04 1.26 2.75
CA GLY A 27 4.09 2.16 3.25
C GLY A 27 5.42 1.44 3.41
N PRO A 28 6.55 2.17 3.53
CA PRO A 28 6.68 3.64 3.46
C PRO A 28 6.58 4.19 2.03
N ASP A 29 6.56 5.52 1.86
CA ASP A 29 6.75 6.16 0.55
C ASP A 29 8.25 6.18 0.19
N ASP A 30 8.76 4.99 -0.12
CA ASP A 30 10.12 4.76 -0.59
C ASP A 30 10.06 4.25 -2.04
N PRO A 31 10.90 4.76 -2.97
CA PRO A 31 10.88 4.32 -4.36
C PRO A 31 11.12 2.82 -4.56
N ALA A 32 12.05 2.21 -3.80
CA ALA A 32 12.34 0.79 -3.95
C ALA A 32 11.19 -0.07 -3.41
N HIS A 33 10.55 0.37 -2.31
CA HIS A 33 9.34 -0.28 -1.81
C HIS A 33 8.18 -0.19 -2.81
N PHE A 34 7.95 0.99 -3.40
CA PHE A 34 6.92 1.17 -4.43
C PHE A 34 7.14 0.22 -5.62
N ASP A 35 8.37 0.15 -6.14
CA ASP A 35 8.70 -0.72 -7.27
C ASP A 35 8.48 -2.20 -6.90
N ALA A 36 8.85 -2.61 -5.67
CA ALA A 36 8.61 -3.97 -5.18
C ALA A 36 7.10 -4.29 -5.07
N VAL A 37 6.29 -3.36 -4.55
CA VAL A 37 4.84 -3.53 -4.44
C VAL A 37 4.20 -3.65 -5.83
N MET A 38 4.59 -2.80 -6.78
CA MET A 38 4.07 -2.84 -8.14
C MET A 38 4.48 -4.13 -8.87
N ALA A 39 5.71 -4.60 -8.67
CA ALA A 39 6.18 -5.86 -9.24
C ALA A 39 5.50 -7.10 -8.62
N ALA A 40 5.10 -7.01 -7.34
CA ALA A 40 4.39 -8.09 -6.64
C ALA A 40 2.89 -8.14 -6.91
N ALA A 41 2.29 -7.09 -7.49
CA ALA A 41 0.87 -7.03 -7.79
C ALA A 41 0.45 -8.15 -8.77
N PRO A 42 -0.38 -9.12 -8.37
CA PRO A 42 -0.73 -10.25 -9.24
C PRO A 42 -1.70 -9.89 -10.38
N GLY A 43 -2.25 -8.67 -10.35
CA GLY A 43 -3.22 -8.15 -11.30
C GLY A 43 -3.58 -6.70 -10.97
N PRO A 44 -4.62 -6.13 -11.61
CA PRO A 44 -5.04 -4.75 -11.39
C PRO A 44 -5.41 -4.47 -9.92
N VAL A 45 -4.79 -3.45 -9.34
CA VAL A 45 -5.12 -2.95 -8.01
C VAL A 45 -6.40 -2.13 -8.10
N LYS A 46 -7.44 -2.57 -7.38
CA LYS A 46 -8.77 -1.94 -7.38
C LYS A 46 -9.06 -1.18 -6.09
N TRP A 47 -8.38 -1.50 -5.00
CA TRP A 47 -8.52 -0.82 -3.71
C TRP A 47 -7.18 -0.70 -3.00
N ILE A 48 -6.99 0.41 -2.29
CA ILE A 48 -5.85 0.63 -1.40
C ILE A 48 -6.42 0.84 0.00
N PHE A 49 -6.00 0.02 0.96
CA PHE A 49 -6.40 0.14 2.36
C PHE A 49 -5.24 0.62 3.22
N ALA A 50 -5.51 1.59 4.09
CA ALA A 50 -4.63 1.99 5.19
C ALA A 50 -5.29 1.59 6.50
N THR A 51 -4.65 0.71 7.27
CA THR A 51 -5.18 0.20 8.53
C THR A 51 -5.08 1.23 9.65
N HIS A 52 -4.02 2.04 9.66
CA HIS A 52 -3.76 3.08 10.65
C HIS A 52 -2.75 4.12 10.12
N THR A 53 -2.44 5.14 10.93
CA THR A 53 -1.74 6.36 10.50
C THR A 53 -0.25 6.43 10.88
N HIS A 54 0.41 5.30 11.09
CA HIS A 54 1.87 5.33 11.28
C HIS A 54 2.59 5.55 9.94
N MET A 55 3.68 6.34 9.98
CA MET A 55 4.45 6.77 8.80
C MET A 55 5.13 5.62 8.05
N ASP A 56 5.32 4.49 8.71
CA ASP A 56 5.91 3.29 8.12
C ASP A 56 4.92 2.50 7.25
N HIS A 57 3.60 2.70 7.38
CA HIS A 57 2.59 1.82 6.77
C HIS A 57 1.69 2.43 5.70
N SER A 58 1.45 3.75 5.71
CA SER A 58 0.45 4.36 4.81
C SER A 58 0.97 5.37 3.77
N PRO A 59 2.15 6.02 3.87
CA PRO A 59 2.50 7.10 2.93
C PRO A 59 2.53 6.71 1.44
N GLY A 60 2.98 5.51 1.11
CA GLY A 60 3.01 5.05 -0.29
C GLY A 60 1.61 4.87 -0.92
N ALA A 61 0.53 4.91 -0.14
CA ALA A 61 -0.84 4.87 -0.64
C ALA A 61 -1.16 6.03 -1.60
N VAL A 62 -0.57 7.22 -1.39
CA VAL A 62 -0.75 8.38 -2.27
C VAL A 62 -0.16 8.10 -3.65
N ARG A 63 1.07 7.57 -3.68
CA ARG A 63 1.77 7.23 -4.91
C ARG A 63 1.10 6.09 -5.66
N LEU A 64 0.63 5.04 -4.97
CA LEU A 64 -0.13 3.96 -5.60
C LEU A 64 -1.46 4.44 -6.17
N ARG A 65 -2.17 5.33 -5.48
CA ARG A 65 -3.40 5.93 -6.02
C ARG A 65 -3.12 6.65 -7.34
N ALA A 66 -2.04 7.41 -7.42
CA ALA A 66 -1.65 8.10 -8.65
C ALA A 66 -1.30 7.13 -9.78
N ALA A 67 -0.62 6.02 -9.47
CA ALA A 67 -0.20 5.03 -10.45
C ALA A 67 -1.33 4.11 -10.94
N THR A 68 -2.30 3.80 -10.08
CA THR A 68 -3.33 2.77 -10.35
C THR A 68 -4.73 3.34 -10.58
N GLY A 69 -4.99 4.57 -10.12
CA GLY A 69 -6.33 5.15 -10.06
C GLY A 69 -7.22 4.55 -8.96
N ALA A 70 -6.73 3.58 -8.19
CA ALA A 70 -7.51 2.94 -7.13
C ALA A 70 -7.83 3.94 -6.00
N PRO A 71 -9.07 3.93 -5.47
CA PRO A 71 -9.42 4.73 -4.31
C PRO A 71 -8.66 4.24 -3.07
N VAL A 72 -8.33 5.17 -2.20
CA VAL A 72 -7.77 4.90 -0.87
C VAL A 72 -8.88 4.88 0.15
N ILE A 73 -8.92 3.84 0.97
CA ILE A 73 -9.88 3.62 2.04
C ILE A 73 -9.12 3.58 3.37
N GLY A 74 -9.47 4.47 4.28
CA GLY A 74 -8.74 4.70 5.53
C GLY A 74 -8.05 6.06 5.55
N LEU A 75 -7.44 6.38 6.68
CA LEU A 75 -6.69 7.63 6.85
C LEU A 75 -5.22 7.39 6.53
N VAL A 76 -4.73 8.10 5.51
CA VAL A 76 -3.31 8.09 5.16
C VAL A 76 -2.59 9.14 6.01
N THR A 77 -1.41 8.80 6.52
CA THR A 77 -0.54 9.78 7.16
C THR A 77 -0.22 10.88 6.17
N ALA A 78 -0.47 12.13 6.55
CA ALA A 78 -0.06 13.27 5.74
C ALA A 78 1.46 13.23 5.56
N ALA A 79 1.91 13.48 4.32
CA ALA A 79 3.33 13.67 3.99
C ALA A 79 3.88 14.93 4.67
#